data_AF-A0A6V7U077-F1
#
_entry.id   AF-A0A6V7U077-F1
#
_cell.length_a   1.000
_cell.length_b   1.000
_cell.length_c   1.000
_cell.angle_alpha   90.00
_cell.angle_beta   90.00
_cell.angle_gamma   90.00
#
_symmetry.space_group_name_H-M   'P 1'
#
loop_
_entity.id
_entity.type
_entity.pdbx_description
1 polymer ?
#
loop_
_entity_poly.entity_id
_entity_poly.type
_entity_poly.pdbx_seq_one_letter_code
_entity_poly.pdbx_strand_id
1 'polypeptide(L)'
;MQNKTRVRPTNSASSLTAGAVSEEQFRQAFEAVLDLRVTSLKDLIAECQKQAVILENTNNDWTKRIKALQSLRGLIKHDIGCYAPFAEQAYGLLGTALEVSVKDLRSQVCRETCMTIAFFCEKLGTSFWRVAEAIIPITLNLTQNSAKVMASSGRNCNIFITKNIHHSKILTLIVQHISHKAKEIRRMSIELICIIINQWDPTLVEKHSGELTHSIKLALSDADSEARVIARQAFEGLQSNYPTKAEILFQELEPAKQRMLIERSSTASSTHSINSERDNLPNPNRGLYNAQNSAFLNKRSASDLNHTSARRNLVPPRIVRRPNPPMASNSATSVKPPITHPSPLVKKPSPMTPTSHHKNGPASHTPIPLNIHKNGTTPPPLTAASMAAQTNTIKIQKIINVLSDKHENIDNVENSLRSLTQLIKNGEIANWDEVFNDIFYIIQQTILHPLNNAGTIKAGALKAMKELCLSQPKRLLTKTELLLLNTLDAHENDDAQVVKAAEECGAAIATKLPSKTCVNLLTAVIDDKNSKYHQLSGAIKMMSNLISKLPPDEVEVMMPDNVQRMVRCYENSQSMVRRASIICLVSMSASIGLDKLKPHLNPSTLKLVEVYAARLTKRESY
;
A
#
# COMPACT_ATOMS: atom_id res chain seq x y z
N MET A 1 -52.33 -11.35 -15.23
CA MET A 1 -51.57 -10.16 -15.68
C MET A 1 -51.21 -9.35 -14.45
N GLN A 2 -49.95 -8.94 -14.26
CA GLN A 2 -49.52 -7.75 -13.49
C GLN A 2 -47.98 -7.61 -13.50
N ASN A 3 -47.48 -6.43 -13.15
CA ASN A 3 -46.12 -5.98 -13.49
C ASN A 3 -45.03 -6.46 -12.51
N LYS A 4 -43.83 -6.78 -13.04
CA LYS A 4 -42.59 -6.88 -12.25
C LYS A 4 -41.76 -5.60 -12.41
N THR A 5 -41.83 -4.71 -11.43
CA THR A 5 -41.02 -3.50 -11.37
C THR A 5 -39.57 -3.85 -11.02
N ARG A 6 -38.62 -3.53 -11.91
CA ARG A 6 -37.20 -3.91 -11.74
C ARG A 6 -36.41 -2.82 -11.00
N VAL A 7 -36.27 -2.96 -9.68
CA VAL A 7 -35.31 -2.15 -8.91
C VAL A 7 -33.88 -2.48 -9.37
N ARG A 8 -33.04 -1.45 -9.51
CA ARG A 8 -31.67 -1.55 -10.06
C ARG A 8 -30.64 -1.29 -8.95
N PRO A 9 -29.79 -2.26 -8.57
CA PRO A 9 -28.78 -2.04 -7.53
C PRO A 9 -27.67 -1.10 -8.01
N THR A 10 -27.25 -0.18 -7.14
CA THR A 10 -26.22 0.83 -7.41
C THR A 10 -24.83 0.33 -7.05
N ASN A 11 -24.26 -0.56 -7.88
CA ASN A 11 -22.84 -0.91 -7.76
C ASN A 11 -21.97 0.25 -8.27
N SER A 12 -21.00 0.68 -7.46
CA SER A 12 -19.89 1.58 -7.83
C SER A 12 -18.83 0.87 -8.71
N ALA A 13 -19.24 -0.11 -9.52
CA ALA A 13 -18.40 -0.68 -10.56
C ALA A 13 -18.20 0.39 -11.64
N SER A 14 -17.00 0.97 -11.70
CA SER A 14 -16.60 1.83 -12.81
C SER A 14 -16.77 1.04 -14.11
N SER A 15 -17.54 1.60 -15.04
CA SER A 15 -18.03 0.82 -16.18
C SER A 15 -16.88 0.35 -17.06
N LEU A 16 -16.59 -0.96 -17.04
CA LEU A 16 -15.69 -1.63 -17.99
C LEU A 16 -16.35 -1.61 -19.38
N THR A 17 -16.28 -0.44 -20.00
CA THR A 17 -16.80 -0.18 -21.34
C THR A 17 -16.05 -1.04 -22.35
N ALA A 18 -16.80 -1.70 -23.25
CA ALA A 18 -16.29 -2.74 -24.15
C ALA A 18 -14.93 -2.42 -24.81
N GLY A 19 -14.07 -3.44 -24.91
CA GLY A 19 -12.71 -3.32 -25.45
C GLY A 19 -11.67 -2.73 -24.49
N ALA A 20 -11.96 -2.61 -23.19
CA ALA A 20 -10.97 -2.32 -22.16
C ALA A 20 -10.25 -3.60 -21.70
N VAL A 21 -8.99 -3.44 -21.25
CA VAL A 21 -8.20 -4.45 -20.55
C VAL A 21 -8.11 -4.07 -19.08
N SER A 22 -8.43 -5.00 -18.18
CA SER A 22 -8.37 -4.82 -16.72
C SER A 22 -7.05 -5.33 -16.11
N GLU A 23 -6.70 -4.89 -14.90
CA GLU A 23 -5.59 -5.49 -14.13
C GLU A 23 -5.82 -7.00 -13.92
N GLU A 24 -7.07 -7.41 -13.73
CA GLU A 24 -7.49 -8.82 -13.65
C GLU A 24 -7.07 -9.65 -14.90
N GLN A 25 -7.17 -9.09 -16.11
CA GLN A 25 -6.69 -9.79 -17.31
C GLN A 25 -5.17 -9.91 -17.38
N PHE A 26 -4.42 -9.05 -16.67
CA PHE A 26 -2.97 -9.24 -16.49
C PHE A 26 -2.73 -10.38 -15.49
N ARG A 27 -3.42 -10.40 -14.34
CA ARG A 27 -3.31 -11.48 -13.33
C ARG A 27 -3.56 -12.87 -13.94
N GLN A 28 -4.67 -13.02 -14.68
CA GLN A 28 -4.97 -14.26 -15.40
C GLN A 28 -3.87 -14.66 -16.40
N ALA A 29 -3.24 -13.70 -17.06
CA ALA A 29 -2.12 -13.93 -17.99
C ALA A 29 -0.77 -14.22 -17.29
N PHE A 30 -0.67 -14.01 -15.97
CA PHE A 30 0.47 -14.37 -15.12
C PHE A 30 0.31 -15.77 -14.50
N GLU A 31 -0.94 -16.20 -14.25
CA GLU A 31 -1.28 -17.55 -13.79
C GLU A 31 -1.24 -18.57 -14.95
N ALA A 32 -1.80 -18.20 -16.11
CA ALA A 32 -1.83 -19.03 -17.33
C ALA A 32 -0.48 -19.12 -18.06
N VAL A 33 0.63 -19.20 -17.33
CA VAL A 33 2.00 -19.20 -17.85
C VAL A 33 2.54 -20.62 -18.00
N LEU A 34 3.07 -20.91 -19.20
CA LEU A 34 3.65 -22.20 -19.60
C LEU A 34 4.70 -22.69 -18.60
N ASP A 35 4.67 -23.98 -18.23
CA ASP A 35 5.69 -24.57 -17.32
C ASP A 35 6.98 -24.93 -18.08
N LEU A 36 7.66 -23.89 -18.58
CA LEU A 36 8.98 -24.06 -19.18
C LEU A 36 10.04 -24.13 -18.07
N ARG A 37 11.02 -25.02 -18.23
CA ARG A 37 12.10 -25.21 -17.27
C ARG A 37 13.44 -25.04 -17.96
N VAL A 38 14.33 -24.29 -17.31
CA VAL A 38 15.70 -24.01 -17.72
C VAL A 38 16.63 -24.41 -16.58
N THR A 39 17.81 -24.93 -16.92
CA THR A 39 18.77 -25.50 -15.95
C THR A 39 19.88 -24.54 -15.53
N SER A 40 20.10 -23.48 -16.30
CA SER A 40 21.14 -22.48 -16.02
C SER A 40 20.79 -21.11 -16.60
N LEU A 41 21.48 -20.08 -16.10
CA LEU A 41 21.45 -18.73 -16.68
C LEU A 41 21.81 -18.72 -18.19
N LYS A 42 22.73 -19.59 -18.62
CA LYS A 42 23.13 -19.72 -20.03
C LYS A 42 21.97 -20.23 -20.90
N ASP A 43 21.24 -21.23 -20.41
CA ASP A 43 20.08 -21.80 -21.10
C ASP A 43 18.93 -20.79 -21.18
N LEU A 44 18.69 -20.07 -20.08
CA LEU A 44 17.71 -18.98 -20.00
C LEU A 44 18.01 -17.87 -21.02
N ILE A 45 19.26 -17.38 -21.07
CA ILE A 45 19.68 -16.36 -22.05
C ILE A 45 19.52 -16.89 -23.48
N ALA A 46 20.00 -18.10 -23.76
CA ALA A 46 19.96 -18.68 -25.09
C ALA A 46 18.53 -18.91 -25.61
N GLU A 47 17.59 -19.31 -24.75
CA GLU A 47 16.19 -19.49 -25.13
C GLU A 47 15.46 -18.14 -25.26
N CYS A 48 15.67 -17.20 -24.33
CA CYS A 48 15.18 -15.83 -24.46
C CYS A 48 15.65 -15.15 -25.76
N GLN A 49 16.90 -15.38 -26.19
CA GLN A 49 17.43 -14.86 -27.45
C GLN A 49 16.66 -15.38 -28.68
N LYS A 50 16.24 -16.64 -28.69
CA LYS A 50 15.42 -17.21 -29.79
C LYS A 50 14.07 -16.52 -29.87
N GLN A 51 13.45 -16.26 -28.72
CA GLN A 51 12.18 -15.54 -28.65
C GLN A 51 12.35 -14.06 -29.07
N ALA A 52 13.45 -13.40 -28.69
CA ALA A 52 13.77 -12.03 -29.09
C ALA A 52 13.80 -11.86 -30.62
N VAL A 53 14.49 -12.77 -31.34
CA VAL A 53 14.58 -12.74 -32.82
C VAL A 53 13.20 -12.87 -33.50
N ILE A 54 12.26 -13.60 -32.88
CA ILE A 54 10.87 -13.68 -33.37
C ILE A 54 10.13 -12.35 -33.17
N LEU A 55 10.43 -11.63 -32.09
CA LEU A 55 9.77 -10.40 -31.65
C LEU A 55 10.32 -9.12 -32.28
N GLU A 56 11.57 -9.12 -32.73
CA GLU A 56 12.14 -8.01 -33.51
C GLU A 56 11.62 -7.97 -34.96
N ASN A 57 11.41 -9.13 -35.58
CA ASN A 57 10.85 -9.20 -36.93
C ASN A 57 9.32 -9.00 -36.92
N THR A 58 8.87 -7.78 -37.22
CA THR A 58 7.46 -7.36 -37.29
C THR A 58 6.63 -8.07 -38.36
N ASN A 59 7.27 -8.65 -39.38
CA ASN A 59 6.64 -9.40 -40.46
C ASN A 59 6.32 -10.87 -40.07
N ASN A 60 6.79 -11.34 -38.91
CA ASN A 60 6.30 -12.61 -38.34
C ASN A 60 4.80 -12.52 -38.06
N ASP A 61 4.09 -13.64 -38.28
CA ASP A 61 2.68 -13.76 -37.91
C ASP A 61 2.43 -13.35 -36.43
N TRP A 62 1.29 -12.70 -36.19
CA TRP A 62 0.93 -12.17 -34.88
C TRP A 62 0.74 -13.27 -33.84
N THR A 63 0.23 -14.44 -34.24
CA THR A 63 0.11 -15.62 -33.36
C THR A 63 1.48 -16.17 -32.97
N LYS A 64 2.44 -16.17 -33.91
CA LYS A 64 3.83 -16.55 -33.64
C LYS A 64 4.51 -15.56 -32.68
N ARG A 65 4.25 -14.25 -32.83
CA ARG A 65 4.73 -13.20 -31.92
C ARG A 65 4.11 -13.34 -30.51
N ILE A 66 2.80 -13.61 -30.40
CA ILE A 66 2.14 -13.90 -29.11
C ILE A 66 2.74 -15.14 -28.43
N LYS A 67 2.96 -16.23 -29.18
CA LYS A 67 3.58 -17.44 -28.63
C LYS A 67 4.99 -17.18 -28.08
N ALA A 68 5.80 -16.36 -28.75
CA ALA A 68 7.11 -15.97 -28.23
C ALA A 68 7.02 -15.13 -26.93
N LEU A 69 6.05 -14.22 -26.81
CA LEU A 69 5.80 -13.46 -25.57
C LEU A 69 5.32 -14.36 -24.41
N GLN A 70 4.55 -15.40 -24.72
CA GLN A 70 4.09 -16.41 -23.74
C GLN A 70 5.23 -17.34 -23.31
N SER A 71 6.10 -17.75 -24.24
CA SER A 71 7.34 -18.46 -23.92
C SER A 71 8.25 -17.63 -23.02
N LEU A 72 8.44 -16.32 -23.29
CA LEU A 72 9.23 -15.44 -22.41
C LEU A 72 8.70 -15.42 -20.96
N ARG A 73 7.38 -15.38 -20.74
CA ARG A 73 6.81 -15.53 -19.38
C ARG A 73 7.08 -16.91 -18.80
N GLY A 74 6.98 -17.97 -19.60
CA GLY A 74 7.26 -19.34 -19.17
C GLY A 74 8.69 -19.54 -18.67
N LEU A 75 9.68 -18.97 -19.36
CA LEU A 75 11.11 -19.12 -19.04
C LEU A 75 11.51 -18.46 -17.71
N ILE A 76 10.79 -17.41 -17.28
CA ILE A 76 10.98 -16.72 -15.99
C ILE A 76 9.79 -16.93 -15.03
N LYS A 77 9.11 -18.08 -15.14
CA LYS A 77 8.04 -18.48 -14.22
C LYS A 77 8.59 -18.88 -12.86
N HIS A 78 9.62 -19.73 -12.89
CA HIS A 78 10.32 -20.33 -11.75
C HIS A 78 11.68 -19.64 -11.58
N ASP A 79 12.02 -19.24 -10.35
CA ASP A 79 13.38 -18.75 -10.09
C ASP A 79 14.34 -19.94 -9.93
N ILE A 80 15.45 -19.89 -10.66
CA ILE A 80 16.56 -20.85 -10.61
C ILE A 80 17.79 -20.25 -9.93
N GLY A 81 17.61 -19.19 -9.14
CA GLY A 81 18.66 -18.46 -8.43
C GLY A 81 19.46 -17.51 -9.31
N CYS A 82 18.91 -17.08 -10.47
CA CYS A 82 19.66 -16.31 -11.47
C CYS A 82 18.98 -15.01 -11.96
N TYR A 83 17.85 -14.61 -11.36
CA TYR A 83 17.11 -13.42 -11.78
C TYR A 83 17.94 -12.13 -11.78
N ALA A 84 18.82 -11.91 -10.79
CA ALA A 84 19.68 -10.73 -10.76
C ALA A 84 20.68 -10.65 -11.95
N PRO A 85 21.58 -11.63 -12.18
CA PRO A 85 22.49 -11.60 -13.33
C PRO A 85 21.79 -11.77 -14.69
N PHE A 86 20.55 -12.29 -14.72
CA PHE A 86 19.69 -12.23 -15.91
C PHE A 86 19.20 -10.80 -16.18
N ALA A 87 18.68 -10.09 -15.18
CA ALA A 87 18.11 -8.76 -15.33
C ALA A 87 19.14 -7.70 -15.77
N GLU A 88 20.40 -7.84 -15.35
CA GLU A 88 21.52 -7.00 -15.84
C GLU A 88 21.69 -7.11 -17.36
N GLN A 89 21.52 -8.31 -17.92
CA GLN A 89 21.66 -8.60 -19.35
C GLN A 89 20.34 -8.42 -20.14
N ALA A 90 19.19 -8.48 -19.45
CA ALA A 90 17.86 -8.47 -20.07
C ALA A 90 17.58 -7.24 -20.94
N TYR A 91 18.23 -6.09 -20.68
CA TYR A 91 18.13 -4.92 -21.56
C TYR A 91 18.76 -5.15 -22.93
N GLY A 92 19.99 -5.68 -23.00
CA GLY A 92 20.65 -6.01 -24.27
C GLY A 92 20.01 -7.20 -24.99
N LEU A 93 19.41 -8.11 -24.24
CA LEU A 93 18.79 -9.34 -24.74
C LEU A 93 17.35 -9.16 -25.24
N LEU A 94 16.55 -8.31 -24.58
CA LEU A 94 15.10 -8.19 -24.82
C LEU A 94 14.62 -6.74 -25.07
N GLY A 95 15.45 -5.72 -24.88
CA GLY A 95 15.05 -4.31 -25.00
C GLY A 95 14.40 -3.99 -26.35
N THR A 96 15.16 -4.19 -27.44
CA THR A 96 14.68 -3.99 -28.82
C THR A 96 13.44 -4.83 -29.13
N ALA A 97 13.46 -6.12 -28.78
CA ALA A 97 12.35 -7.05 -28.99
C ALA A 97 11.04 -6.59 -28.32
N LEU A 98 11.11 -6.11 -27.08
CA LEU A 98 9.96 -5.60 -26.32
C LEU A 98 9.53 -4.22 -26.83
N GLU A 99 10.48 -3.31 -27.14
CA GLU A 99 10.18 -2.01 -27.73
C GLU A 99 9.44 -2.12 -29.07
N VAL A 100 9.87 -3.02 -29.96
CA VAL A 100 9.22 -3.27 -31.24
C VAL A 100 7.84 -3.90 -31.04
N SER A 101 7.70 -4.82 -30.08
CA SER A 101 6.45 -5.55 -29.85
C SER A 101 5.38 -4.72 -29.12
N VAL A 102 5.76 -3.80 -28.24
CA VAL A 102 4.81 -2.89 -27.57
C VAL A 102 4.32 -1.78 -28.51
N LYS A 103 5.10 -1.44 -29.55
CA LYS A 103 4.73 -0.53 -30.66
C LYS A 103 3.94 -1.23 -31.78
N ASP A 104 3.70 -2.54 -31.70
CA ASP A 104 3.02 -3.32 -32.74
C ASP A 104 1.56 -2.85 -32.93
N LEU A 105 1.20 -2.47 -34.16
CA LEU A 105 -0.12 -1.93 -34.51
C LEU A 105 -1.25 -2.96 -34.30
N ARG A 106 -0.94 -4.25 -34.26
CA ARG A 106 -1.91 -5.31 -33.95
C ARG A 106 -2.12 -5.35 -32.43
N SER A 107 -3.23 -4.78 -31.97
CA SER A 107 -3.58 -4.60 -30.55
C SER A 107 -3.42 -5.84 -29.67
N GLN A 108 -3.58 -7.05 -30.23
CA GLN A 108 -3.36 -8.31 -29.53
C GLN A 108 -1.89 -8.50 -29.11
N VAL A 109 -0.91 -8.20 -29.98
CA VAL A 109 0.53 -8.29 -29.65
C VAL A 109 0.95 -7.15 -28.73
N CYS A 110 0.46 -5.93 -28.95
CA CYS A 110 0.70 -4.82 -28.03
C CYS A 110 0.22 -5.14 -26.61
N ARG A 111 -1.01 -5.65 -26.45
CA ARG A 111 -1.55 -6.13 -25.16
C ARG A 111 -0.69 -7.23 -24.54
N GLU A 112 -0.37 -8.27 -25.32
CA GLU A 112 0.44 -9.39 -24.83
C GLU A 112 1.84 -8.94 -24.40
N THR A 113 2.42 -7.95 -25.09
CA THR A 113 3.73 -7.39 -24.74
C THR A 113 3.66 -6.61 -23.43
N CYS A 114 2.62 -5.77 -23.24
CA CYS A 114 2.37 -5.12 -21.95
C CYS A 114 2.21 -6.14 -20.81
N MET A 115 1.53 -7.26 -21.04
CA MET A 115 1.40 -8.35 -20.05
C MET A 115 2.75 -9.01 -19.76
N THR A 116 3.58 -9.30 -20.76
CA THR A 116 4.94 -9.83 -20.55
C THR A 116 5.85 -8.84 -19.83
N ILE A 117 5.85 -7.56 -20.19
CA ILE A 117 6.62 -6.52 -19.47
C ILE A 117 6.20 -6.44 -18.00
N ALA A 118 4.90 -6.42 -17.72
CA ALA A 118 4.36 -6.34 -16.38
C ALA A 118 4.72 -7.59 -15.54
N PHE A 119 4.67 -8.79 -16.13
CA PHE A 119 5.12 -10.03 -15.48
C PHE A 119 6.62 -10.02 -15.17
N PHE A 120 7.45 -9.53 -16.09
CA PHE A 120 8.89 -9.37 -15.86
C PHE A 120 9.16 -8.37 -14.72
N CYS A 121 8.41 -7.26 -14.63
CA CYS A 121 8.53 -6.32 -13.52
C CYS A 121 8.18 -6.96 -12.17
N GLU A 122 7.13 -7.78 -12.11
CA GLU A 122 6.71 -8.47 -10.88
C GLU A 122 7.66 -9.61 -10.47
N LYS A 123 8.27 -10.32 -11.43
CA LYS A 123 9.20 -11.43 -11.16
C LYS A 123 10.64 -10.99 -10.85
N LEU A 124 11.12 -9.94 -11.51
CA LEU A 124 12.52 -9.48 -11.40
C LEU A 124 12.67 -8.27 -10.46
N GLY A 125 11.57 -7.57 -10.16
CA GLY A 125 11.55 -6.36 -9.33
C GLY A 125 12.49 -5.27 -9.87
N THR A 126 12.96 -4.41 -8.96
CA THR A 126 13.83 -3.26 -9.27
C THR A 126 15.06 -3.57 -10.12
N SER A 127 15.56 -4.82 -10.17
CA SER A 127 16.68 -5.22 -11.04
C SER A 127 16.40 -4.96 -12.54
N PHE A 128 15.13 -5.03 -12.98
CA PHE A 128 14.70 -4.86 -14.37
C PHE A 128 14.59 -3.38 -14.82
N TRP A 129 15.06 -2.42 -14.01
CA TRP A 129 14.85 -0.99 -14.24
C TRP A 129 15.34 -0.47 -15.59
N ARG A 130 16.37 -1.08 -16.20
CA ARG A 130 16.91 -0.65 -17.50
C ARG A 130 15.90 -0.83 -18.64
N VAL A 131 15.15 -1.93 -18.65
CA VAL A 131 14.06 -2.15 -19.63
C VAL A 131 12.88 -1.24 -19.31
N ALA A 132 12.53 -1.08 -18.03
CA ALA A 132 11.47 -0.17 -17.62
C ALA A 132 11.73 1.30 -18.05
N GLU A 133 12.97 1.78 -17.95
CA GLU A 133 13.38 3.13 -18.38
C GLU A 133 13.13 3.37 -19.87
N ALA A 134 13.45 2.41 -20.74
CA ALA A 134 13.18 2.51 -22.18
C ALA A 134 11.70 2.35 -22.53
N ILE A 135 10.96 1.51 -21.78
CA ILE A 135 9.56 1.17 -22.06
C ILE A 135 8.58 2.26 -21.62
N ILE A 136 8.79 2.91 -20.47
CA ILE A 136 7.85 3.90 -19.89
C ILE A 136 7.38 4.97 -20.89
N PRO A 137 8.25 5.65 -21.66
CA PRO A 137 7.80 6.68 -22.59
C PRO A 137 6.86 6.12 -23.68
N ILE A 138 7.04 4.85 -24.04
CA ILE A 138 6.25 4.16 -25.06
C ILE A 138 4.89 3.73 -24.48
N THR A 139 4.87 3.17 -23.26
CA THR A 139 3.62 2.76 -22.59
C THR A 139 2.82 3.94 -22.05
N LEU A 140 3.46 5.06 -21.71
CA LEU A 140 2.80 6.36 -21.54
C LEU A 140 2.19 6.82 -22.88
N ASN A 141 2.94 6.77 -23.98
CA ASN A 141 2.42 7.13 -25.30
C ASN A 141 1.24 6.24 -25.77
N LEU A 142 1.12 5.00 -25.28
CA LEU A 142 -0.07 4.17 -25.53
C LEU A 142 -1.35 4.73 -24.88
N THR A 143 -1.31 5.47 -23.77
CA THR A 143 -2.54 5.88 -23.06
C THR A 143 -3.43 6.84 -23.84
N GLN A 144 -2.86 7.56 -24.82
CA GLN A 144 -3.58 8.41 -25.77
C GLN A 144 -4.07 7.68 -27.05
N ASN A 145 -3.92 6.35 -27.14
CA ASN A 145 -4.36 5.56 -28.29
C ASN A 145 -5.89 5.42 -28.33
N SER A 146 -6.51 5.69 -29.48
CA SER A 146 -7.96 5.58 -29.68
C SER A 146 -8.48 4.14 -29.59
N ALA A 147 -7.65 3.14 -29.90
CA ALA A 147 -7.95 1.74 -29.64
C ALA A 147 -7.80 1.45 -28.14
N LYS A 148 -8.92 1.53 -27.39
CA LYS A 148 -8.95 1.40 -25.93
C LYS A 148 -8.21 0.17 -25.39
N VAL A 149 -8.20 -0.95 -26.11
CA VAL A 149 -7.43 -2.14 -25.75
C VAL A 149 -5.93 -1.82 -25.58
N MET A 150 -5.34 -1.04 -26.49
CA MET A 150 -3.93 -0.63 -26.41
C MET A 150 -3.72 0.43 -25.32
N ALA A 151 -4.63 1.40 -25.18
CA ALA A 151 -4.51 2.45 -24.15
C ALA A 151 -4.65 1.91 -22.72
N SER A 152 -5.57 0.97 -22.50
CA SER A 152 -5.72 0.30 -21.21
C SER A 152 -4.57 -0.69 -20.95
N SER A 153 -4.04 -1.38 -21.96
CA SER A 153 -2.78 -2.12 -21.82
C SER A 153 -1.61 -1.23 -21.41
N GLY A 154 -1.44 -0.06 -22.05
CA GLY A 154 -0.43 0.93 -21.68
C GLY A 154 -0.56 1.40 -20.23
N ARG A 155 -1.77 1.79 -19.80
CA ARG A 155 -2.06 2.18 -18.42
C ARG A 155 -1.73 1.08 -17.41
N ASN A 156 -2.23 -0.14 -17.61
CA ASN A 156 -1.94 -1.25 -16.71
C ASN A 156 -0.42 -1.54 -16.67
N CYS A 157 0.26 -1.54 -17.83
CA CYS A 157 1.72 -1.74 -17.89
C CYS A 157 2.49 -0.68 -17.08
N ASN A 158 2.14 0.60 -17.21
CA ASN A 158 2.73 1.68 -16.41
C ASN A 158 2.49 1.50 -14.90
N ILE A 159 1.29 1.06 -14.51
CA ILE A 159 0.95 0.75 -13.11
C ILE A 159 1.82 -0.40 -12.59
N PHE A 160 1.96 -1.50 -13.34
CA PHE A 160 2.81 -2.64 -12.94
C PHE A 160 4.30 -2.28 -12.87
N ILE A 161 4.81 -1.48 -13.82
CA ILE A 161 6.19 -0.96 -13.76
C ILE A 161 6.37 -0.13 -12.48
N THR A 162 5.45 0.79 -12.20
CA THR A 162 5.57 1.70 -11.05
C THR A 162 5.37 0.99 -9.70
N LYS A 163 4.48 -0.01 -9.62
CA LYS A 163 4.30 -0.83 -8.41
C LYS A 163 5.59 -1.59 -8.02
N ASN A 164 6.33 -2.10 -9.00
CA ASN A 164 7.42 -3.07 -8.78
C ASN A 164 8.86 -2.53 -8.97
N ILE A 165 9.07 -1.42 -9.70
CA ILE A 165 10.41 -0.92 -10.06
C ILE A 165 10.73 0.37 -9.28
N HIS A 166 11.09 0.23 -7.99
CA HIS A 166 11.38 1.37 -7.11
C HIS A 166 12.79 1.91 -7.37
N HIS A 167 12.94 2.75 -8.40
CA HIS A 167 14.26 3.24 -8.84
C HIS A 167 14.23 4.74 -9.18
N SER A 168 15.27 5.49 -8.75
CA SER A 168 15.35 6.96 -8.92
C SER A 168 15.13 7.43 -10.36
N LYS A 169 15.80 6.81 -11.35
CA LYS A 169 15.59 7.13 -12.77
C LYS A 169 14.14 6.99 -13.23
N ILE A 170 13.41 6.00 -12.70
CA ILE A 170 12.01 5.73 -13.04
C ILE A 170 11.10 6.83 -12.47
N LEU A 171 11.35 7.26 -11.23
CA LEU A 171 10.66 8.39 -10.59
C LEU A 171 10.87 9.68 -11.39
N THR A 172 12.12 10.06 -11.66
CA THR A 172 12.45 11.28 -12.41
C THR A 172 11.85 11.26 -13.82
N LEU A 173 11.85 10.10 -14.50
CA LEU A 173 11.23 9.95 -15.83
C LEU A 173 9.70 10.11 -15.79
N ILE A 174 9.03 9.58 -14.75
CA ILE A 174 7.57 9.74 -14.55
C ILE A 174 7.22 11.20 -14.26
N VAL A 175 8.00 11.87 -13.41
CA VAL A 175 7.88 13.30 -13.09
C VAL A 175 8.01 14.17 -14.35
N GLN A 176 9.02 13.93 -15.20
CA GLN A 176 9.22 14.70 -16.43
C GLN A 176 7.99 14.72 -17.37
N HIS A 177 7.16 13.68 -17.32
CA HIS A 177 5.95 13.58 -18.13
C HIS A 177 4.73 14.32 -17.56
N ILE A 178 4.80 14.86 -16.33
CA ILE A 178 3.70 15.64 -15.72
C ILE A 178 3.33 16.89 -16.53
N SER A 179 4.29 17.46 -17.28
CA SER A 179 4.10 18.65 -18.12
C SER A 179 3.86 18.31 -19.60
N HIS A 180 3.56 17.06 -19.94
CA HIS A 180 3.41 16.63 -21.33
C HIS A 180 2.16 17.23 -22.02
N LYS A 181 2.24 17.51 -23.33
CA LYS A 181 1.16 18.16 -24.10
C LYS A 181 -0.17 17.39 -24.10
N ALA A 182 -0.14 16.06 -24.14
CA ALA A 182 -1.34 15.22 -24.12
C ALA A 182 -1.84 15.00 -22.68
N LYS A 183 -3.12 15.28 -22.44
CA LYS A 183 -3.76 15.21 -21.12
C LYS A 183 -3.80 13.79 -20.57
N GLU A 184 -3.93 12.79 -21.44
CA GLU A 184 -3.95 11.36 -21.10
C GLU A 184 -2.63 10.91 -20.47
N ILE A 185 -1.50 11.51 -20.90
CA ILE A 185 -0.18 11.25 -20.33
C ILE A 185 0.01 12.00 -19.01
N ARG A 186 -0.41 13.27 -18.90
CA ARG A 186 -0.33 14.00 -17.60
C ARG A 186 -1.17 13.32 -16.53
N ARG A 187 -2.39 12.91 -16.88
CA ARG A 187 -3.30 12.13 -16.03
C ARG A 187 -2.68 10.80 -15.58
N MET A 188 -1.99 10.10 -16.50
CA MET A 188 -1.24 8.90 -16.17
C MET A 188 -0.05 9.21 -15.24
N SER A 189 0.74 10.25 -15.51
CA SER A 189 1.87 10.64 -14.65
C SER A 189 1.44 10.98 -13.22
N ILE A 190 0.35 11.72 -13.02
CA ILE A 190 -0.13 12.00 -11.65
C ILE A 190 -0.69 10.74 -10.96
N GLU A 191 -1.26 9.79 -11.71
CA GLU A 191 -1.65 8.48 -11.18
C GLU A 191 -0.43 7.66 -10.72
N LEU A 192 0.66 7.66 -11.50
CA LEU A 192 1.90 7.00 -11.11
C LEU A 192 2.59 7.71 -9.92
N ILE A 193 2.55 9.04 -9.85
CA ILE A 193 3.05 9.81 -8.70
C ILE A 193 2.23 9.50 -7.44
N CYS A 194 0.92 9.31 -7.56
CA CYS A 194 0.08 8.83 -6.46
C CYS A 194 0.50 7.43 -5.97
N ILE A 195 0.87 6.51 -6.87
CA ILE A 195 1.44 5.20 -6.51
C ILE A 195 2.79 5.38 -5.79
N ILE A 196 3.69 6.21 -6.31
CA ILE A 196 5.02 6.48 -5.72
C ILE A 196 4.88 6.98 -4.27
N ILE A 197 4.05 8.00 -4.03
CA ILE A 197 3.86 8.60 -2.70
C ILE A 197 3.27 7.62 -1.68
N ASN A 198 2.48 6.65 -2.13
CA ASN A 198 1.77 5.71 -1.24
C ASN A 198 2.43 4.33 -1.10
N GLN A 199 3.38 3.96 -1.97
CA GLN A 199 3.87 2.56 -2.06
C GLN A 199 5.39 2.42 -2.21
N TRP A 200 6.16 3.49 -2.42
CA TRP A 200 7.62 3.40 -2.57
C TRP A 200 8.38 3.57 -1.25
N ASP A 201 9.63 3.09 -1.22
CA ASP A 201 10.58 3.29 -0.12
C ASP A 201 10.65 4.78 0.28
N PRO A 202 10.27 5.16 1.52
CA PRO A 202 10.16 6.58 1.91
C PRO A 202 11.47 7.36 1.79
N THR A 203 12.64 6.70 1.88
CA THR A 203 13.94 7.37 1.70
C THR A 203 14.14 7.83 0.26
N LEU A 204 13.63 7.06 -0.70
CA LEU A 204 13.66 7.38 -2.13
C LEU A 204 12.64 8.48 -2.48
N VAL A 205 11.47 8.47 -1.82
CA VAL A 205 10.44 9.52 -1.98
C VAL A 205 10.91 10.85 -1.38
N GLU A 206 11.44 10.86 -0.16
CA GLU A 206 12.01 12.05 0.50
C GLU A 206 13.09 12.72 -0.35
N LYS A 207 14.01 11.92 -0.91
CA LYS A 207 15.10 12.39 -1.79
C LYS A 207 14.59 13.17 -3.02
N HIS A 208 13.40 12.85 -3.53
CA HIS A 208 12.79 13.53 -4.68
C HIS A 208 11.56 14.37 -4.27
N SER A 209 11.39 14.66 -2.97
CA SER A 209 10.16 15.27 -2.44
C SER A 209 9.82 16.61 -3.09
N GLY A 210 10.80 17.45 -3.43
CA GLY A 210 10.58 18.71 -4.16
C GLY A 210 10.11 18.53 -5.60
N GLU A 211 10.56 17.49 -6.30
CA GLU A 211 10.08 17.15 -7.65
C GLU A 211 8.62 16.66 -7.60
N LEU A 212 8.28 15.88 -6.57
CA LEU A 212 6.95 15.33 -6.35
C LEU A 212 5.95 16.41 -5.89
N THR A 213 6.29 17.27 -4.93
CA THR A 213 5.40 18.38 -4.50
C THR A 213 5.14 19.36 -5.65
N HIS A 214 6.17 19.71 -6.43
CA HIS A 214 6.01 20.53 -7.63
C HIS A 214 5.06 19.88 -8.65
N SER A 215 5.20 18.57 -8.88
CA SER A 215 4.33 17.80 -9.78
C SER A 215 2.86 17.80 -9.33
N ILE A 216 2.60 17.67 -8.02
CA ILE A 216 1.25 17.79 -7.46
C ILE A 216 0.72 19.22 -7.64
N LYS A 217 1.54 20.25 -7.37
CA LYS A 217 1.18 21.67 -7.53
C LYS A 217 0.74 22.00 -8.96
N LEU A 218 1.46 21.46 -9.95
CA LEU A 218 1.09 21.53 -11.37
C LEU A 218 -0.22 20.77 -11.64
N ALA A 219 -0.34 19.51 -11.22
CA ALA A 219 -1.50 18.67 -11.54
C ALA A 219 -2.81 19.12 -10.86
N LEU A 220 -2.74 19.72 -9.65
CA LEU A 220 -3.88 20.41 -9.02
C LEU A 220 -4.38 21.60 -9.87
N SER A 221 -3.55 22.09 -10.79
CA SER A 221 -3.80 23.22 -11.68
C SER A 221 -4.04 22.80 -13.15
N ASP A 222 -4.07 21.50 -13.47
CA ASP A 222 -4.23 21.00 -14.84
C ASP A 222 -5.58 21.45 -15.44
N ALA A 223 -5.64 21.64 -16.77
CA ALA A 223 -6.87 21.88 -17.50
C ALA A 223 -7.82 20.66 -17.46
N ASP A 224 -7.29 19.44 -17.43
CA ASP A 224 -8.07 18.19 -17.37
C ASP A 224 -8.66 17.94 -15.97
N SER A 225 -9.98 17.74 -15.88
CA SER A 225 -10.69 17.59 -14.60
C SER A 225 -10.26 16.34 -13.83
N GLU A 226 -10.03 15.23 -14.55
CA GLU A 226 -9.63 13.95 -13.96
C GLU A 226 -8.19 14.01 -13.44
N ALA A 227 -7.28 14.66 -14.16
CA ALA A 227 -5.94 14.94 -13.66
C ALA A 227 -5.99 15.73 -12.33
N ARG A 228 -6.88 16.74 -12.22
CA ARG A 228 -7.12 17.46 -10.96
C ARG A 228 -7.72 16.57 -9.86
N VAL A 229 -8.55 15.57 -10.18
CA VAL A 229 -9.08 14.59 -9.21
C VAL A 229 -7.95 13.75 -8.63
N ILE A 230 -7.12 13.17 -9.49
CA ILE A 230 -6.00 12.31 -9.08
C ILE A 230 -4.92 13.12 -8.36
N ALA A 231 -4.71 14.39 -8.73
CA ALA A 231 -3.82 15.30 -8.01
C ALA A 231 -4.26 15.56 -6.56
N ARG A 232 -5.57 15.56 -6.27
CA ARG A 232 -6.06 15.63 -4.89
C ARG A 232 -5.79 14.32 -4.13
N GLN A 233 -5.92 13.16 -4.77
CA GLN A 233 -5.54 11.87 -4.18
C GLN A 233 -4.02 11.77 -3.90
N ALA A 234 -3.19 12.33 -4.79
CA ALA A 234 -1.75 12.43 -4.55
C ALA A 234 -1.41 13.39 -3.39
N PHE A 235 -2.18 14.47 -3.21
CA PHE A 235 -2.08 15.34 -2.04
C PHE A 235 -2.58 14.66 -0.75
N GLU A 236 -3.69 13.91 -0.80
CA GLU A 236 -4.22 13.10 0.31
C GLU A 236 -3.17 12.08 0.80
N GLY A 237 -2.49 11.39 -0.12
CA GLY A 237 -1.35 10.52 0.17
C GLY A 237 -0.13 11.26 0.72
N LEU A 238 0.21 12.43 0.18
CA LEU A 238 1.31 13.26 0.68
C LEU A 238 1.03 13.74 2.13
N GLN A 239 -0.21 14.12 2.43
CA GLN A 239 -0.63 14.53 3.78
C GLN A 239 -0.61 13.36 4.77
N SER A 240 -0.95 12.15 4.32
CA SER A 240 -0.94 10.94 5.13
C SER A 240 0.49 10.48 5.48
N ASN A 241 1.42 10.56 4.52
CA ASN A 241 2.73 9.91 4.61
C ASN A 241 3.89 10.90 4.87
N TYR A 242 3.76 12.15 4.43
CA TYR A 242 4.80 13.19 4.48
C TYR A 242 4.21 14.55 4.93
N PRO A 243 3.55 14.64 6.11
CA PRO A 243 2.72 15.77 6.50
C PRO A 243 3.42 17.12 6.42
N THR A 244 4.70 17.21 6.81
CA THR A 244 5.51 18.44 6.70
C THR A 244 5.63 18.95 5.26
N LYS A 245 5.74 18.04 4.27
CA LYS A 245 5.82 18.38 2.85
C LYS A 245 4.46 18.82 2.31
N ALA A 246 3.39 18.17 2.78
CA ALA A 246 2.02 18.54 2.44
C ALA A 246 1.65 19.94 2.98
N GLU A 247 2.07 20.28 4.19
CA GLU A 247 1.86 21.61 4.79
C GLU A 247 2.60 22.70 4.01
N ILE A 248 3.89 22.50 3.69
CA ILE A 248 4.67 23.43 2.85
C ILE A 248 3.97 23.62 1.49
N LEU A 249 3.57 22.53 0.83
CA LEU A 249 2.84 22.59 -0.43
C LEU A 249 1.47 23.29 -0.28
N PHE A 250 0.77 23.12 0.84
CA PHE A 250 -0.52 23.73 1.11
C PHE A 250 -0.42 25.26 1.27
N GLN A 251 0.56 25.74 2.03
CA GLN A 251 0.83 27.18 2.16
C GLN A 251 1.30 27.81 0.83
N GLU A 252 1.92 27.01 -0.04
CA GLU A 252 2.31 27.37 -1.40
C GLU A 252 1.15 27.43 -2.43
N LEU A 253 -0.09 27.05 -2.07
CA LEU A 253 -1.25 27.01 -2.97
C LEU A 253 -2.15 28.25 -2.83
N GLU A 254 -2.71 28.68 -3.96
CA GLU A 254 -3.76 29.71 -4.02
C GLU A 254 -4.91 29.43 -3.03
N PRO A 255 -5.45 30.45 -2.33
CA PRO A 255 -6.52 30.27 -1.34
C PRO A 255 -7.78 29.55 -1.87
N ALA A 256 -8.05 29.62 -3.18
CA ALA A 256 -9.12 28.85 -3.81
C ALA A 256 -8.83 27.33 -3.81
N LYS A 257 -7.58 26.93 -4.07
CA LYS A 257 -7.14 25.53 -4.08
C LYS A 257 -7.05 24.97 -2.65
N GLN A 258 -6.57 25.78 -1.70
CA GLN A 258 -6.59 25.47 -0.27
C GLN A 258 -8.00 25.09 0.21
N ARG A 259 -9.01 25.91 -0.12
CA ARG A 259 -10.43 25.60 0.20
C ARG A 259 -10.90 24.29 -0.41
N MET A 260 -10.60 24.01 -1.67
CA MET A 260 -10.98 22.74 -2.34
C MET A 260 -10.37 21.47 -1.71
N LEU A 261 -9.26 21.60 -0.97
CA LEU A 261 -8.66 20.50 -0.23
C LEU A 261 -9.33 20.33 1.14
N ILE A 262 -9.60 21.43 1.86
CA ILE A 262 -10.31 21.42 3.17
C ILE A 262 -11.78 20.97 3.03
N GLU A 263 -12.48 21.41 1.99
CA GLU A 263 -13.88 21.02 1.72
C GLU A 263 -14.01 19.49 1.54
N ARG A 264 -12.94 18.84 1.08
CA ARG A 264 -12.88 17.40 0.87
C ARG A 264 -12.54 16.61 2.13
N SER A 265 -11.65 17.11 3.00
CA SER A 265 -11.40 16.47 4.30
C SER A 265 -12.60 16.61 5.26
N SER A 266 -13.30 17.75 5.21
CA SER A 266 -14.54 17.97 5.96
C SER A 266 -15.72 17.16 5.42
N THR A 267 -15.91 17.03 4.10
CA THR A 267 -16.96 16.13 3.55
C THR A 267 -16.64 14.64 3.72
N ALA A 268 -15.36 14.24 3.71
CA ALA A 268 -14.96 12.88 4.09
C ALA A 268 -15.24 12.57 5.58
N SER A 269 -15.23 13.59 6.45
CA SER A 269 -15.45 13.44 7.89
C SER A 269 -16.91 13.56 8.34
N SER A 270 -17.83 14.01 7.47
CA SER A 270 -19.21 14.38 7.85
C SER A 270 -20.29 13.38 7.38
N THR A 271 -19.96 12.09 7.40
CA THR A 271 -20.98 11.00 7.34
C THR A 271 -21.64 10.70 8.69
N HIS A 272 -21.15 11.32 9.78
CA HIS A 272 -21.77 11.32 11.10
C HIS A 272 -21.80 12.73 11.70
N SER A 273 -22.75 12.96 12.62
CA SER A 273 -22.91 14.18 13.45
C SER A 273 -23.40 15.45 12.75
N ILE A 274 -24.67 15.45 12.33
CA ILE A 274 -25.53 16.65 12.45
C ILE A 274 -26.79 16.25 13.24
N ASN A 275 -26.68 16.29 14.57
CA ASN A 275 -27.80 16.39 15.50
C ASN A 275 -27.24 16.63 16.92
N SER A 276 -27.11 17.89 17.29
CA SER A 276 -26.97 18.33 18.68
C SER A 276 -27.58 19.71 18.80
N GLU A 277 -28.44 19.90 19.80
CA GLU A 277 -29.16 21.15 20.01
C GLU A 277 -28.23 22.26 20.51
N ARG A 278 -28.63 23.52 20.29
CA ARG A 278 -28.22 24.61 21.18
C ARG A 278 -29.25 25.72 21.29
N ASP A 279 -29.54 26.03 22.54
CA ASP A 279 -30.73 26.69 23.05
C ASP A 279 -30.99 28.13 22.60
N ASN A 280 -32.28 28.45 22.67
CA ASN A 280 -32.83 29.80 22.69
C ASN A 280 -32.19 30.68 23.77
N LEU A 281 -31.98 31.96 23.46
CA LEU A 281 -32.35 33.09 24.33
C LEU A 281 -32.71 34.31 23.44
N PRO A 282 -33.71 35.13 23.79
CA PRO A 282 -34.25 36.17 22.90
C PRO A 282 -33.55 37.53 23.06
N ASN A 283 -33.51 38.33 21.99
CA ASN A 283 -33.11 39.74 22.02
C ASN A 283 -34.21 40.64 21.42
N PRO A 284 -34.92 41.48 22.21
CA PRO A 284 -36.12 42.16 21.75
C PRO A 284 -35.88 43.61 21.29
N ASN A 285 -35.51 43.83 20.02
CA ASN A 285 -35.72 45.16 19.40
C ASN A 285 -35.64 45.21 17.85
N ARG A 286 -36.79 45.05 17.15
CA ARG A 286 -37.44 46.12 16.34
C ARG A 286 -38.50 45.60 15.36
N GLY A 287 -39.64 46.30 15.34
CA GLY A 287 -40.37 46.69 14.13
C GLY A 287 -40.97 45.60 13.23
N LEU A 288 -42.20 45.19 13.52
CA LEU A 288 -43.08 44.62 12.49
C LEU A 288 -43.45 45.70 11.47
N TYR A 289 -43.20 45.46 10.18
CA TYR A 289 -44.12 45.57 9.03
C TYR A 289 -43.46 44.78 7.87
N ASN A 290 -44.09 43.89 7.11
CA ASN A 290 -45.48 43.46 7.04
C ASN A 290 -45.55 41.91 6.85
N ALA A 291 -46.72 41.28 7.04
CA ALA A 291 -46.83 39.84 7.30
C ALA A 291 -47.16 38.92 6.11
N GLN A 292 -46.50 37.75 6.12
CA GLN A 292 -47.05 36.39 5.89
C GLN A 292 -47.93 36.09 4.66
N ASN A 293 -47.41 35.24 3.76
CA ASN A 293 -47.64 33.79 3.83
C ASN A 293 -46.52 33.05 3.07
N SER A 294 -45.67 32.28 3.74
CA SER A 294 -45.81 30.82 3.97
C SER A 294 -45.96 30.03 2.66
N ALA A 295 -44.89 29.46 2.08
CA ALA A 295 -44.15 28.27 2.55
C ALA A 295 -45.01 26.99 2.61
N PHE A 296 -44.64 25.95 1.84
CA PHE A 296 -43.97 24.76 2.39
C PHE A 296 -43.69 23.63 1.37
N LEU A 297 -42.68 22.81 1.72
CA LEU A 297 -42.56 21.36 1.53
C LEU A 297 -42.65 20.69 0.13
N ASN A 298 -41.47 20.30 -0.35
CA ASN A 298 -41.02 18.88 -0.45
C ASN A 298 -41.56 17.94 -1.56
N LYS A 299 -40.61 17.19 -2.15
CA LYS A 299 -40.77 15.88 -2.85
C LYS A 299 -41.64 15.84 -4.12
N ARG A 300 -41.05 15.33 -5.21
CA ARG A 300 -41.14 13.89 -5.54
C ARG A 300 -40.11 13.47 -6.59
N SER A 301 -39.92 12.16 -6.72
CA SER A 301 -38.89 11.53 -7.54
C SER A 301 -39.45 10.94 -8.85
N ALA A 302 -38.58 10.89 -9.86
CA ALA A 302 -38.45 9.81 -10.84
C ALA A 302 -39.52 9.62 -11.95
N SER A 303 -39.23 8.61 -12.78
CA SER A 303 -40.01 7.94 -13.84
C SER A 303 -40.32 8.68 -15.16
N ASP A 304 -39.43 8.43 -16.13
CA ASP A 304 -39.70 7.58 -17.32
C ASP A 304 -40.49 8.07 -18.56
N LEU A 305 -40.17 7.35 -19.66
CA LEU A 305 -40.92 7.13 -20.91
C LEU A 305 -40.97 8.24 -21.99
N ASN A 306 -40.10 8.04 -23.01
CA ASN A 306 -40.47 7.76 -24.42
C ASN A 306 -41.47 8.72 -25.14
N HIS A 307 -41.26 9.24 -26.36
CA HIS A 307 -41.01 8.50 -27.61
C HIS A 307 -41.18 9.44 -28.85
N THR A 308 -40.53 9.09 -29.97
CA THR A 308 -40.85 9.47 -31.38
C THR A 308 -40.67 10.90 -31.92
N SER A 309 -40.20 10.91 -33.18
CA SER A 309 -40.29 11.99 -34.20
C SER A 309 -39.36 13.20 -34.03
N ALA A 310 -38.76 13.79 -35.09
CA ALA A 310 -38.95 13.55 -36.54
C ALA A 310 -37.63 13.36 -37.32
N ARG A 311 -37.74 12.89 -38.58
CA ARG A 311 -36.66 12.55 -39.53
C ARG A 311 -36.12 13.78 -40.31
N ARG A 312 -35.03 13.55 -41.07
CA ARG A 312 -34.48 14.33 -42.22
C ARG A 312 -33.63 15.56 -41.85
N ASN A 313 -32.58 15.96 -42.59
CA ASN A 313 -32.19 15.68 -43.99
C ASN A 313 -30.67 15.35 -44.20
N LEU A 314 -30.28 15.10 -45.46
CA LEU A 314 -28.95 14.76 -46.01
C LEU A 314 -28.24 16.05 -46.54
N VAL A 315 -26.92 16.33 -46.33
CA VAL A 315 -25.67 15.83 -47.01
C VAL A 315 -25.50 16.33 -48.47
N PRO A 316 -24.31 16.78 -48.98
CA PRO A 316 -23.13 17.51 -48.42
C PRO A 316 -22.65 18.68 -49.36
N PRO A 317 -21.39 18.80 -49.87
CA PRO A 317 -20.10 19.22 -49.26
C PRO A 317 -19.52 20.54 -49.82
N ARG A 318 -18.38 21.03 -49.28
CA ARG A 318 -17.35 21.75 -50.09
C ARG A 318 -15.93 21.50 -49.56
N ILE A 319 -14.94 21.52 -50.46
CA ILE A 319 -13.53 21.16 -50.24
C ILE A 319 -12.65 22.36 -50.67
N VAL A 320 -11.38 22.43 -50.20
CA VAL A 320 -10.13 22.77 -50.96
C VAL A 320 -9.14 23.75 -50.27
N ARG A 321 -7.87 23.31 -50.24
CA ARG A 321 -6.55 24.01 -50.13
C ARG A 321 -5.94 24.43 -48.77
N ARG A 322 -4.73 23.88 -48.54
CA ARG A 322 -3.56 24.50 -47.87
C ARG A 322 -2.86 25.49 -48.83
N PRO A 323 -1.86 26.28 -48.37
CA PRO A 323 -0.48 25.87 -48.67
C PRO A 323 0.57 26.13 -47.54
N ASN A 324 1.74 25.51 -47.72
CA ASN A 324 3.05 25.66 -47.02
C ASN A 324 4.14 25.56 -48.12
N PRO A 325 5.45 25.83 -47.89
CA PRO A 325 6.13 26.73 -46.94
C PRO A 325 7.07 27.71 -47.71
N PRO A 326 8.19 28.19 -47.14
CA PRO A 326 9.50 27.73 -47.65
C PRO A 326 10.55 27.36 -46.56
N MET A 327 11.79 27.09 -46.96
CA MET A 327 12.89 26.47 -46.19
C MET A 327 14.17 27.34 -46.10
N ALA A 328 15.18 26.81 -45.39
CA ALA A 328 16.61 27.23 -45.28
C ALA A 328 16.92 28.22 -44.14
N SER A 329 18.15 28.26 -43.59
CA SER A 329 19.43 27.68 -44.05
C SER A 329 20.30 27.04 -42.94
N ASN A 330 21.40 26.39 -43.34
CA ASN A 330 22.39 25.73 -42.47
C ASN A 330 23.47 26.70 -41.94
N SER A 331 24.09 26.36 -40.81
CA SER A 331 25.53 26.56 -40.59
C SER A 331 26.06 25.64 -39.48
N ALA A 332 27.35 25.28 -39.54
CA ALA A 332 28.05 24.49 -38.52
C ALA A 332 29.56 24.76 -38.56
N THR A 333 30.21 24.85 -37.40
CA THR A 333 31.69 24.85 -37.27
C THR A 333 32.13 24.44 -35.86
N SER A 334 33.40 24.03 -35.74
CA SER A 334 34.07 23.54 -34.52
C SER A 334 35.14 24.55 -34.03
N VAL A 335 35.60 24.46 -32.76
CA VAL A 335 36.98 24.75 -32.26
C VAL A 335 37.06 24.59 -30.71
N LYS A 336 38.27 24.43 -30.13
CA LYS A 336 38.61 24.06 -28.72
C LYS A 336 40.12 24.36 -28.46
N PRO A 337 40.74 24.24 -27.25
CA PRO A 337 40.39 24.56 -25.84
C PRO A 337 41.00 25.95 -25.45
N PRO A 338 42.10 26.20 -24.64
CA PRO A 338 42.66 25.63 -23.38
C PRO A 338 43.13 26.67 -22.28
N ILE A 339 43.73 26.16 -21.17
CA ILE A 339 44.55 26.83 -20.09
C ILE A 339 43.87 27.93 -19.20
N THR A 340 44.24 28.22 -17.93
CA THR A 340 45.40 27.89 -17.04
C THR A 340 45.05 27.43 -15.59
N HIS A 341 46.08 26.93 -14.87
CA HIS A 341 46.18 26.48 -13.46
C HIS A 341 46.60 27.64 -12.48
N PRO A 342 46.81 27.51 -11.13
CA PRO A 342 47.25 26.31 -10.36
C PRO A 342 46.78 26.09 -8.88
N SER A 343 47.27 24.99 -8.28
CA SER A 343 47.29 24.67 -6.84
C SER A 343 48.71 24.87 -6.25
N PRO A 344 48.94 24.66 -4.92
CA PRO A 344 49.61 23.42 -4.50
C PRO A 344 49.23 22.88 -3.10
N LEU A 345 49.47 21.58 -2.83
CA LEU A 345 49.41 20.98 -1.49
C LEU A 345 50.36 19.78 -1.33
N VAL A 346 51.28 19.85 -0.36
CA VAL A 346 52.41 18.92 -0.08
C VAL A 346 52.78 19.11 1.42
N LYS A 347 53.21 18.17 2.28
CA LYS A 347 53.76 16.79 2.16
C LYS A 347 53.30 15.88 3.34
N LYS A 348 53.97 14.73 3.51
CA LYS A 348 54.00 13.80 4.69
C LYS A 348 55.29 14.09 5.54
N PRO A 349 55.57 13.47 6.73
CA PRO A 349 55.21 12.10 7.16
C PRO A 349 54.87 11.85 8.65
N SER A 350 54.72 10.56 8.99
CA SER A 350 54.64 9.92 10.33
C SER A 350 56.07 9.50 10.82
N PRO A 351 56.35 8.70 11.90
CA PRO A 351 55.47 7.76 12.64
C PRO A 351 55.75 7.49 14.16
N MET A 352 55.05 6.48 14.69
CA MET A 352 55.36 5.57 15.83
C MET A 352 55.13 5.97 17.31
N THR A 353 54.70 4.94 18.06
CA THR A 353 54.43 4.75 19.50
C THR A 353 55.69 4.12 20.20
N PRO A 354 55.76 3.71 21.50
CA PRO A 354 54.68 3.41 22.47
C PRO A 354 54.89 3.66 24.00
N THR A 355 53.82 3.41 24.79
CA THR A 355 53.76 2.88 26.21
C THR A 355 54.75 3.39 27.29
N SER A 356 54.33 3.87 28.49
CA SER A 356 53.70 3.04 29.55
C SER A 356 53.55 3.75 30.93
N HIS A 357 52.77 3.11 31.84
CA HIS A 357 52.91 3.02 33.32
C HIS A 357 52.95 4.24 34.31
N HIS A 358 51.82 4.35 35.04
CA HIS A 358 51.69 4.22 36.52
C HIS A 358 51.93 5.35 37.57
N LYS A 359 50.97 5.36 38.51
CA LYS A 359 51.03 5.54 40.00
C LYS A 359 50.84 6.93 40.65
N ASN A 360 49.81 6.98 41.50
CA ASN A 360 49.75 7.44 42.91
C ASN A 360 50.58 8.69 43.27
N GLY A 361 50.01 9.83 43.71
CA GLY A 361 49.26 10.00 44.97
C GLY A 361 50.16 10.70 46.03
N PRO A 362 49.73 11.02 47.27
CA PRO A 362 48.40 10.92 47.88
C PRO A 362 47.90 12.23 48.58
N ALA A 363 46.86 12.09 49.41
CA ALA A 363 46.27 12.95 50.46
C ALA A 363 47.07 14.17 51.02
N SER A 364 46.43 15.21 51.58
CA SER A 364 45.82 15.11 52.93
C SER A 364 45.12 16.38 53.48
N HIS A 365 44.43 16.20 54.62
CA HIS A 365 43.94 17.19 55.62
C HIS A 365 42.80 18.19 55.27
N THR A 366 41.62 17.91 55.85
CA THR A 366 40.64 18.90 56.32
C THR A 366 41.09 19.47 57.69
N PRO A 367 40.60 20.67 58.12
CA PRO A 367 39.50 20.66 59.10
C PRO A 367 38.53 21.90 59.12
N ILE A 368 37.22 21.64 58.95
CA ILE A 368 36.05 22.41 59.50
C ILE A 368 35.89 23.90 59.01
N PRO A 369 34.95 24.76 59.48
CA PRO A 369 33.88 25.25 58.58
C PRO A 369 33.73 26.79 58.45
N LEU A 370 32.87 27.24 57.51
CA LEU A 370 31.87 28.31 57.73
C LEU A 370 30.88 28.41 56.55
N ASN A 371 29.72 29.05 56.78
CA ASN A 371 28.58 29.05 55.86
C ASN A 371 28.45 30.39 55.10
N ILE A 372 28.53 30.37 53.76
CA ILE A 372 28.22 31.54 52.91
C ILE A 372 27.39 31.08 51.70
N HIS A 373 26.23 31.71 51.51
CA HIS A 373 25.40 31.51 50.31
C HIS A 373 26.04 32.13 49.07
N LYS A 374 26.17 31.35 47.98
CA LYS A 374 26.10 31.86 46.60
C LYS A 374 25.35 30.87 45.71
N ASN A 375 24.43 31.39 44.89
CA ASN A 375 23.70 30.58 43.92
C ASN A 375 24.64 30.08 42.82
N GLY A 376 24.60 28.77 42.57
CA GLY A 376 25.25 28.13 41.44
C GLY A 376 24.44 26.89 41.06
N THR A 377 23.48 27.05 40.15
CA THR A 377 22.60 25.96 39.70
C THR A 377 23.36 24.98 38.81
N THR A 378 24.00 23.99 39.43
CA THR A 378 24.31 22.74 38.74
C THR A 378 23.01 21.98 38.47
N PRO A 379 22.85 21.34 37.29
CA PRO A 379 21.78 20.37 37.10
C PRO A 379 22.00 19.19 38.08
N PRO A 380 20.93 18.57 38.61
CA PRO A 380 21.07 17.44 39.51
C PRO A 380 21.72 16.24 38.78
N PRO A 381 22.44 15.35 39.50
CA PRO A 381 23.01 14.15 38.90
C PRO A 381 21.91 13.31 38.22
N LEU A 382 22.17 12.87 36.98
CA LEU A 382 21.28 11.96 36.28
C LEU A 382 21.13 10.68 37.12
N THR A 383 19.91 10.39 37.54
CA THR A 383 19.62 9.23 38.39
C THR A 383 19.92 7.94 37.64
N ALA A 384 20.12 6.82 38.36
CA ALA A 384 20.36 5.51 37.73
C ALA A 384 19.25 5.12 36.73
N ALA A 385 18.01 5.54 36.99
CA ALA A 385 16.89 5.38 36.05
C ALA A 385 17.07 6.21 34.76
N SER A 386 17.61 7.43 34.84
CA SER A 386 17.94 8.25 33.66
C SER A 386 19.07 7.65 32.84
N MET A 387 20.11 7.10 33.49
CA MET A 387 21.20 6.39 32.81
C MET A 387 20.70 5.11 32.11
N ALA A 388 19.80 4.35 32.76
CA ALA A 388 19.19 3.16 32.18
C ALA A 388 18.29 3.52 30.98
N ALA A 389 17.46 4.57 31.10
CA ALA A 389 16.63 5.06 29.99
C ALA A 389 17.48 5.46 28.78
N GLN A 390 18.54 6.25 28.98
CA GLN A 390 19.42 6.68 27.88
C GLN A 390 20.17 5.49 27.24
N THR A 391 20.60 4.51 28.05
CA THR A 391 21.15 3.24 27.55
C THR A 391 20.14 2.49 26.67
N ASN A 392 18.87 2.44 27.09
CA ASN A 392 17.81 1.77 26.32
C ASN A 392 17.46 2.52 25.02
N THR A 393 17.46 3.86 25.00
CA THR A 393 17.29 4.63 23.76
C THR A 393 18.40 4.32 22.74
N ILE A 394 19.67 4.24 23.18
CA ILE A 394 20.80 3.84 22.31
C ILE A 394 20.61 2.40 21.80
N LYS A 395 20.17 1.48 22.67
CA LYS A 395 19.89 0.08 22.31
C LYS A 395 18.75 -0.04 21.29
N ILE A 396 17.70 0.76 21.41
CA ILE A 396 16.59 0.86 20.45
C ILE A 396 17.10 1.37 19.10
N GLN A 397 17.90 2.44 19.07
CA GLN A 397 18.46 2.94 17.81
C GLN A 397 19.34 1.90 17.12
N LYS A 398 20.17 1.16 17.87
CA LYS A 398 20.96 0.05 17.31
C LYS A 398 20.06 -1.04 16.72
N ILE A 399 18.99 -1.42 17.42
CA ILE A 399 18.00 -2.39 16.92
C ILE A 399 17.35 -1.88 15.62
N ILE A 400 16.89 -0.63 15.58
CA ILE A 400 16.25 -0.05 14.37
C ILE A 400 17.22 -0.09 13.18
N ASN A 401 18.50 0.27 13.39
CA ASN A 401 19.52 0.21 12.33
C ASN A 401 19.72 -1.22 11.81
N VAL A 402 19.87 -2.21 12.70
CA VAL A 402 20.05 -3.63 12.36
C VAL A 402 18.82 -4.21 11.64
N LEU A 403 17.61 -3.79 12.01
CA LEU A 403 16.37 -4.19 11.32
C LEU A 403 16.12 -3.42 10.00
N SER A 404 16.86 -2.34 9.74
CA SER A 404 16.74 -1.52 8.52
C SER A 404 17.72 -1.90 7.42
N ASP A 405 18.83 -2.56 7.75
CA ASP A 405 19.80 -3.03 6.77
C ASP A 405 19.29 -4.31 6.08
N LYS A 406 19.12 -4.22 4.76
CA LYS A 406 18.58 -5.29 3.90
C LYS A 406 19.63 -6.38 3.58
N HIS A 407 20.85 -6.26 4.10
CA HIS A 407 21.97 -7.21 3.96
C HIS A 407 22.49 -7.77 5.29
N GLU A 408 21.87 -7.41 6.42
CA GLU A 408 22.24 -7.89 7.75
C GLU A 408 21.97 -9.39 7.95
N ASN A 409 22.74 -10.03 8.85
CA ASN A 409 22.60 -11.45 9.15
C ASN A 409 21.24 -11.76 9.79
N ILE A 410 20.58 -12.82 9.31
CA ILE A 410 19.35 -13.41 9.87
C ILE A 410 19.43 -13.59 11.40
N ASP A 411 20.56 -14.04 11.93
CA ASP A 411 20.76 -14.20 13.38
C ASP A 411 20.77 -12.85 14.13
N ASN A 412 21.34 -11.81 13.52
CA ASN A 412 21.37 -10.46 14.10
C ASN A 412 19.97 -9.82 14.07
N VAL A 413 19.24 -10.02 12.97
CA VAL A 413 17.83 -9.59 12.83
C VAL A 413 16.95 -10.30 13.86
N GLU A 414 17.03 -11.64 13.98
CA GLU A 414 16.22 -12.41 14.92
C GLU A 414 16.53 -12.04 16.38
N ASN A 415 17.82 -11.89 16.73
CA ASN A 415 18.21 -11.45 18.08
C ASN A 415 17.79 -10.01 18.37
N SER A 416 17.75 -9.14 17.37
CA SER A 416 17.25 -7.76 17.51
C SER A 416 15.73 -7.73 17.70
N LEU A 417 14.97 -8.53 16.95
CA LEU A 417 13.52 -8.71 17.17
C LEU A 417 13.23 -9.30 18.56
N ARG A 418 14.01 -10.30 18.99
CA ARG A 418 13.93 -10.91 20.32
C ARG A 418 14.19 -9.88 21.43
N SER A 419 15.25 -9.07 21.31
CA SER A 419 15.53 -8.00 22.28
C SER A 419 14.51 -6.87 22.23
N LEU A 420 13.96 -6.54 21.06
CA LEU A 420 12.91 -5.52 20.90
C LEU A 420 11.62 -5.96 21.58
N THR A 421 11.19 -7.20 21.33
CA THR A 421 10.04 -7.83 21.99
C THR A 421 10.19 -7.77 23.52
N GLN A 422 11.38 -8.08 24.05
CA GLN A 422 11.63 -8.03 25.48
C GLN A 422 11.60 -6.60 26.06
N LEU A 423 12.17 -5.61 25.37
CA LEU A 423 12.12 -4.19 25.77
C LEU A 423 10.66 -3.68 25.85
N ILE A 424 9.84 -4.01 24.84
CA ILE A 424 8.42 -3.63 24.77
C ILE A 424 7.61 -4.29 25.88
N LYS A 425 7.88 -5.58 26.15
CA LYS A 425 7.17 -6.40 27.15
C LYS A 425 7.53 -6.02 28.60
N ASN A 426 8.78 -5.66 28.86
CA ASN A 426 9.22 -5.22 30.19
C ASN A 426 8.85 -3.76 30.51
N GLY A 427 8.35 -2.99 29.54
CA GLY A 427 8.10 -1.56 29.71
C GLY A 427 9.38 -0.72 29.78
N GLU A 428 10.50 -1.25 29.27
CA GLU A 428 11.85 -0.66 29.34
C GLU A 428 12.06 0.55 28.41
N ILE A 429 11.02 0.93 27.64
CA ILE A 429 11.01 2.04 26.69
C ILE A 429 10.31 3.24 27.33
N ALA A 430 11.03 4.34 27.55
CA ALA A 430 10.49 5.55 28.16
C ALA A 430 9.98 6.58 27.12
N ASN A 431 10.79 6.87 26.10
CA ASN A 431 10.54 7.93 25.11
C ASN A 431 9.63 7.50 23.95
N TRP A 432 8.49 6.87 24.26
CA TRP A 432 7.57 6.31 23.26
C TRP A 432 7.09 7.31 22.21
N ASP A 433 6.92 8.59 22.53
CA ASP A 433 6.47 9.60 21.56
C ASP A 433 7.46 9.83 20.41
N GLU A 434 8.76 9.59 20.66
CA GLU A 434 9.81 9.64 19.65
C GLU A 434 9.88 8.30 18.89
N VAL A 435 10.12 7.19 19.60
CA VAL A 435 10.49 5.91 18.96
C VAL A 435 9.32 5.06 18.47
N PHE A 436 8.07 5.36 18.84
CA PHE A 436 6.93 4.47 18.53
C PHE A 436 6.71 4.30 17.02
N ASN A 437 6.77 5.39 16.23
CA ASN A 437 6.50 5.29 14.81
C ASN A 437 7.59 4.48 14.08
N ASP A 438 8.86 4.68 14.44
CA ASP A 438 9.98 3.94 13.86
C ASP A 438 9.93 2.45 14.23
N ILE A 439 9.67 2.13 15.50
CA ILE A 439 9.50 0.75 15.98
C ILE A 439 8.31 0.08 15.29
N PHE A 440 7.16 0.77 15.20
CA PHE A 440 5.98 0.23 14.52
C PHE A 440 6.25 0.00 13.02
N TYR A 441 6.83 0.99 12.34
CA TYR A 441 7.14 0.93 10.92
C TYR A 441 8.14 -0.19 10.61
N ILE A 442 9.24 -0.31 11.37
CA ILE A 442 10.26 -1.32 11.06
C ILE A 442 9.76 -2.74 11.32
N ILE A 443 8.93 -2.95 12.35
CA ILE A 443 8.26 -4.24 12.57
C ILE A 443 7.26 -4.52 11.43
N GLN A 444 6.45 -3.53 11.01
CA GLN A 444 5.52 -3.69 9.89
C GLN A 444 6.24 -4.05 8.59
N GLN A 445 7.33 -3.34 8.25
CA GLN A 445 8.15 -3.66 7.09
C GLN A 445 8.73 -5.07 7.19
N THR A 446 9.22 -5.47 8.36
CA THR A 446 9.77 -6.83 8.58
C THR A 446 8.73 -7.94 8.36
N ILE A 447 7.46 -7.70 8.72
CA ILE A 447 6.34 -8.64 8.45
C ILE A 447 6.06 -8.71 6.94
N LEU A 448 5.96 -7.56 6.28
CA LEU A 448 5.57 -7.45 4.87
C LEU A 448 6.71 -7.76 3.86
N HIS A 449 7.98 -7.76 4.28
CA HIS A 449 9.10 -7.85 3.34
C HIS A 449 9.09 -9.17 2.55
N PRO A 450 9.05 -9.14 1.20
CA PRO A 450 8.96 -10.36 0.40
C PRO A 450 10.26 -11.18 0.42
N LEU A 451 11.42 -10.53 0.59
CA LEU A 451 12.73 -11.18 0.58
C LEU A 451 13.12 -11.80 1.93
N ASN A 452 12.46 -11.44 3.04
CA ASN A 452 12.70 -12.04 4.35
C ASN A 452 11.97 -13.40 4.45
N ASN A 453 12.44 -14.37 3.67
CA ASN A 453 11.78 -15.67 3.54
C ASN A 453 12.11 -16.67 4.66
N ALA A 454 12.85 -16.23 5.69
CA ALA A 454 12.96 -16.94 6.96
C ALA A 454 11.72 -16.66 7.82
N GLY A 455 10.83 -17.65 7.94
CA GLY A 455 9.59 -17.52 8.72
C GLY A 455 9.84 -17.22 10.22
N THR A 456 11.01 -17.54 10.76
CA THR A 456 11.39 -17.15 12.13
C THR A 456 11.46 -15.63 12.31
N ILE A 457 11.95 -14.88 11.32
CA ILE A 457 11.98 -13.41 11.31
C ILE A 457 10.55 -12.85 11.30
N LYS A 458 9.69 -13.34 10.40
CA LYS A 458 8.29 -12.87 10.31
C LYS A 458 7.49 -13.23 11.57
N ALA A 459 7.68 -14.42 12.12
CA ALA A 459 7.10 -14.81 13.40
C ALA A 459 7.66 -13.98 14.57
N GLY A 460 8.93 -13.59 14.53
CA GLY A 460 9.56 -12.67 15.49
C GLY A 460 8.95 -11.26 15.44
N ALA A 461 8.75 -10.73 14.24
CA ALA A 461 8.13 -9.42 14.04
C ALA A 461 6.65 -9.40 14.45
N LEU A 462 5.88 -10.46 14.14
CA LEU A 462 4.50 -10.62 14.63
C LEU A 462 4.43 -10.71 16.17
N LYS A 463 5.41 -11.35 16.82
CA LYS A 463 5.53 -11.35 18.30
C LYS A 463 5.83 -9.95 18.84
N ALA A 464 6.74 -9.20 18.22
CA ALA A 464 6.99 -7.81 18.60
C ALA A 464 5.74 -6.91 18.42
N MET A 465 5.00 -7.08 17.32
CA MET A 465 3.75 -6.36 17.05
C MET A 465 2.64 -6.72 18.04
N LYS A 466 2.53 -7.99 18.43
CA LYS A 466 1.63 -8.45 19.51
C LYS A 466 1.94 -7.72 20.83
N GLU A 467 3.20 -7.64 21.25
CA GLU A 467 3.54 -6.91 22.49
C GLU A 467 3.30 -5.39 22.35
N LEU A 468 3.45 -4.78 21.16
CA LEU A 468 3.00 -3.39 20.92
C LEU A 468 1.48 -3.23 21.14
N CYS A 469 0.67 -4.18 20.68
CA CYS A 469 -0.78 -4.17 20.87
C CYS A 469 -1.17 -4.25 22.36
N LEU A 470 -0.39 -5.00 23.15
CA LEU A 470 -0.59 -5.14 24.60
C LEU A 470 -0.12 -3.91 25.37
N SER A 471 1.06 -3.38 25.05
CA SER A 471 1.72 -2.29 25.81
C SER A 471 1.31 -0.87 25.39
N GLN A 472 0.97 -0.62 24.12
CA GLN A 472 0.73 0.74 23.58
C GLN A 472 -0.57 0.88 22.73
N PRO A 473 -1.72 0.30 23.13
CA PRO A 473 -2.94 0.31 22.30
C PRO A 473 -3.45 1.70 21.92
N LYS A 474 -3.28 2.71 22.80
CA LYS A 474 -3.66 4.11 22.53
C LYS A 474 -2.97 4.70 21.29
N ARG A 475 -1.75 4.26 20.97
CA ARG A 475 -0.96 4.74 19.80
C ARG A 475 -1.30 3.99 18.51
N LEU A 476 -2.05 2.88 18.61
CA LEU A 476 -2.45 2.03 17.49
C LEU A 476 -3.88 2.31 17.00
N LEU A 477 -4.68 3.09 17.73
CA LEU A 477 -6.10 3.34 17.40
C LEU A 477 -6.29 3.78 15.93
N THR A 478 -5.53 4.78 15.47
CA THR A 478 -5.57 5.30 14.09
C THR A 478 -4.93 4.37 13.06
N LYS A 479 -4.23 3.32 13.49
CA LYS A 479 -3.54 2.32 12.65
C LYS A 479 -4.24 0.94 12.66
N THR A 480 -5.39 0.83 13.34
CA THR A 480 -6.09 -0.45 13.60
C THR A 480 -6.42 -1.23 12.32
N GLU A 481 -6.89 -0.55 11.27
CA GLU A 481 -7.26 -1.18 10.00
C GLU A 481 -6.06 -1.80 9.28
N LEU A 482 -5.02 -0.99 9.03
CA LEU A 482 -3.77 -1.42 8.40
C LEU A 482 -3.13 -2.58 9.17
N LEU A 483 -3.08 -2.50 10.50
CA LEU A 483 -2.53 -3.54 11.37
C LEU A 483 -3.35 -4.85 11.30
N LEU A 484 -4.68 -4.77 11.32
CA LEU A 484 -5.56 -5.93 11.23
C LEU A 484 -5.40 -6.63 9.87
N LEU A 485 -5.41 -5.87 8.77
CA LEU A 485 -5.24 -6.41 7.41
C LEU A 485 -3.87 -7.07 7.22
N ASN A 486 -2.77 -6.40 7.60
CA ASN A 486 -1.42 -6.98 7.55
C ASN A 486 -1.31 -8.28 8.38
N THR A 487 -2.04 -8.37 9.49
CA THR A 487 -2.07 -9.58 10.34
C THR A 487 -2.88 -10.71 9.70
N LEU A 488 -3.94 -10.40 8.94
CA LEU A 488 -4.67 -11.39 8.14
C LEU A 488 -3.84 -11.88 6.95
N ASP A 489 -3.13 -10.99 6.24
CA ASP A 489 -2.24 -11.37 5.14
C ASP A 489 -1.13 -12.34 5.58
N ALA A 490 -0.62 -12.18 6.81
CA ALA A 490 0.36 -13.10 7.40
C ALA A 490 -0.16 -14.54 7.62
N HIS A 491 -1.48 -14.81 7.53
CA HIS A 491 -2.02 -16.17 7.59
C HIS A 491 -1.80 -16.96 6.29
N GLU A 492 -1.53 -16.29 5.16
CA GLU A 492 -1.24 -16.92 3.87
C GLU A 492 0.24 -17.36 3.74
N ASN A 493 1.00 -17.38 4.84
CA ASN A 493 2.38 -17.84 4.86
C ASN A 493 2.47 -19.34 5.15
N ASP A 494 3.35 -20.05 4.43
CA ASP A 494 3.51 -21.50 4.57
C ASP A 494 4.16 -21.94 5.91
N ASP A 495 4.89 -21.06 6.60
CA ASP A 495 5.47 -21.39 7.91
C ASP A 495 4.42 -21.30 9.02
N ALA A 496 4.11 -22.46 9.61
CA ALA A 496 3.19 -22.59 10.75
C ALA A 496 3.58 -21.74 11.96
N GLN A 497 4.87 -21.34 12.13
CA GLN A 497 5.29 -20.38 13.15
C GLN A 497 4.80 -18.97 12.86
N VAL A 498 4.76 -18.55 11.59
CA VAL A 498 4.24 -17.25 11.15
C VAL A 498 2.73 -17.22 11.34
N VAL A 499 2.03 -18.24 10.86
CA VAL A 499 0.56 -18.36 11.04
C VAL A 499 0.19 -18.36 12.53
N LYS A 500 0.91 -19.11 13.37
CA LYS A 500 0.69 -19.09 14.83
C LYS A 500 0.95 -17.72 15.44
N ALA A 501 2.02 -17.03 15.03
CA ALA A 501 2.33 -15.69 15.52
C ALA A 501 1.28 -14.65 15.06
N ALA A 502 0.72 -14.82 13.86
CA ALA A 502 -0.39 -14.02 13.34
C ALA A 502 -1.69 -14.26 14.12
N GLU A 503 -2.00 -15.51 14.48
CA GLU A 503 -3.14 -15.84 15.35
C GLU A 503 -2.98 -15.24 16.77
N GLU A 504 -1.78 -15.30 17.36
CA GLU A 504 -1.49 -14.66 18.65
C GLU A 504 -1.52 -13.12 18.60
N CYS A 505 -1.08 -12.51 17.50
CA CYS A 505 -1.15 -11.07 17.27
C CYS A 505 -2.60 -10.62 17.05
N GLY A 506 -3.37 -11.36 16.24
CA GLY A 506 -4.81 -11.16 16.02
C GLY A 506 -5.63 -11.24 17.32
N ALA A 507 -5.29 -12.16 18.22
CA ALA A 507 -5.91 -12.21 19.55
C ALA A 507 -5.63 -10.95 20.39
N ALA A 508 -4.41 -10.38 20.31
CA ALA A 508 -4.07 -9.13 20.99
C ALA A 508 -4.81 -7.93 20.37
N ILE A 509 -4.87 -7.84 19.03
CA ILE A 509 -5.66 -6.85 18.28
C ILE A 509 -7.13 -6.87 18.73
N ALA A 510 -7.77 -8.05 18.69
CA ALA A 510 -9.16 -8.24 19.10
C ALA A 510 -9.43 -7.92 20.58
N THR A 511 -8.42 -7.98 21.45
CA THR A 511 -8.55 -7.73 22.90
C THR A 511 -8.23 -6.28 23.29
N LYS A 512 -7.53 -5.51 22.44
CA LYS A 512 -6.93 -4.22 22.82
C LYS A 512 -7.26 -3.04 21.91
N LEU A 513 -7.70 -3.28 20.67
CA LEU A 513 -8.02 -2.23 19.69
C LEU A 513 -9.55 -2.11 19.51
N PRO A 514 -10.08 -1.02 18.93
CA PRO A 514 -11.52 -0.71 18.98
C PRO A 514 -12.41 -1.79 18.38
N SER A 515 -13.18 -2.48 19.24
CA SER A 515 -13.99 -3.65 18.88
C SER A 515 -14.91 -3.41 17.70
N LYS A 516 -15.58 -2.24 17.63
CA LYS A 516 -16.46 -1.85 16.50
C LYS A 516 -15.72 -1.81 15.16
N THR A 517 -14.49 -1.31 15.14
CA THR A 517 -13.64 -1.29 13.93
C THR A 517 -13.24 -2.72 13.55
N CYS A 518 -12.83 -3.53 14.53
CA CYS A 518 -12.49 -4.93 14.31
C CYS A 518 -13.68 -5.75 13.78
N VAL A 519 -14.89 -5.62 14.35
CA VAL A 519 -16.11 -6.28 13.85
C VAL A 519 -16.37 -5.91 12.39
N ASN A 520 -16.34 -4.61 12.05
CA ASN A 520 -16.62 -4.15 10.69
C ASN A 520 -15.64 -4.73 9.65
N LEU A 521 -14.34 -4.69 9.93
CA LEU A 521 -13.29 -5.17 9.02
C LEU A 521 -13.31 -6.70 8.88
N LEU A 522 -13.43 -7.42 10.00
CA LEU A 522 -13.54 -8.88 9.98
C LEU A 522 -14.81 -9.33 9.26
N THR A 523 -15.92 -8.61 9.43
CA THR A 523 -17.18 -8.85 8.71
C THR A 523 -16.99 -8.69 7.20
N ALA A 524 -16.29 -7.64 6.75
CA ALA A 524 -16.02 -7.42 5.33
C ALA A 524 -15.19 -8.56 4.71
N VAL A 525 -14.15 -9.06 5.40
CA VAL A 525 -13.34 -10.21 4.96
C VAL A 525 -14.15 -11.52 4.98
N ILE A 526 -15.07 -11.68 5.94
CA ILE A 526 -15.92 -12.88 6.04
C ILE A 526 -17.02 -12.89 4.97
N ASP A 527 -17.54 -11.73 4.55
CA ASP A 527 -18.57 -11.58 3.51
C ASP A 527 -18.01 -11.49 2.06
N ASP A 528 -16.73 -11.19 1.88
CA ASP A 528 -16.09 -11.23 0.56
C ASP A 528 -15.91 -12.68 0.06
N LYS A 529 -16.28 -12.91 -1.21
CA LYS A 529 -16.21 -14.21 -1.88
C LYS A 529 -14.85 -14.53 -2.45
N ASN A 530 -13.95 -13.54 -2.55
CA ASN A 530 -12.61 -13.68 -3.10
C ASN A 530 -11.54 -13.87 -2.01
N SER A 531 -11.91 -13.65 -0.75
CA SER A 531 -11.02 -13.75 0.41
C SER A 531 -10.48 -15.17 0.55
N LYS A 532 -9.15 -15.27 0.62
CA LYS A 532 -8.44 -16.54 0.56
C LYS A 532 -8.69 -17.37 1.81
N TYR A 533 -8.55 -18.68 1.70
CA TYR A 533 -8.98 -19.60 2.76
C TYR A 533 -8.20 -19.47 4.08
N HIS A 534 -6.94 -19.00 4.07
CA HIS A 534 -6.17 -18.81 5.29
C HIS A 534 -6.49 -17.45 5.93
N GLN A 535 -6.54 -16.37 5.15
CA GLN A 535 -7.12 -15.06 5.56
C GLN A 535 -8.51 -15.23 6.19
N LEU A 536 -9.43 -15.93 5.51
CA LEU A 536 -10.80 -16.16 5.98
C LEU A 536 -10.82 -16.97 7.30
N SER A 537 -10.01 -18.04 7.38
CA SER A 537 -9.84 -18.80 8.62
C SER A 537 -9.28 -17.93 9.76
N GLY A 538 -8.31 -17.07 9.48
CA GLY A 538 -7.75 -16.10 10.43
C GLY A 538 -8.78 -15.08 10.91
N ALA A 539 -9.56 -14.52 9.99
CA ALA A 539 -10.61 -13.55 10.31
C ALA A 539 -11.70 -14.15 11.20
N ILE A 540 -12.14 -15.39 10.92
CA ILE A 540 -13.12 -16.10 11.75
C ILE A 540 -12.55 -16.38 13.16
N LYS A 541 -11.28 -16.79 13.27
CA LYS A 541 -10.61 -16.96 14.58
C LYS A 541 -10.51 -15.64 15.35
N MET A 542 -10.15 -14.55 14.67
CA MET A 542 -10.06 -13.22 15.29
C MET A 542 -11.44 -12.72 15.77
N MET A 543 -12.50 -12.98 15.00
CA MET A 543 -13.89 -12.71 15.40
C MET A 543 -14.30 -13.55 16.63
N SER A 544 -13.91 -14.83 16.68
CA SER A 544 -14.13 -15.71 17.85
C SER A 544 -13.51 -15.14 19.13
N ASN A 545 -12.27 -14.64 19.04
CA ASN A 545 -11.58 -14.00 20.16
C ASN A 545 -12.28 -12.71 20.59
N LEU A 546 -12.72 -11.89 19.62
CA LEU A 546 -13.43 -10.63 19.86
C LEU A 546 -14.76 -10.86 20.60
N ILE A 547 -15.57 -11.81 20.13
CA ILE A 547 -16.84 -12.22 20.76
C ILE A 547 -16.61 -12.68 22.21
N SER A 548 -15.50 -13.36 22.50
CA SER A 548 -15.16 -13.79 23.87
C SER A 548 -14.82 -12.66 24.85
N LYS A 549 -14.84 -11.40 24.40
CA LYS A 549 -14.49 -10.19 25.18
C LYS A 549 -15.52 -9.07 25.09
N LEU A 550 -16.56 -9.23 24.26
CA LEU A 550 -17.67 -8.28 24.15
C LEU A 550 -18.71 -8.51 25.26
N PRO A 551 -19.46 -7.47 25.68
CA PRO A 551 -20.64 -7.65 26.54
C PRO A 551 -21.67 -8.58 25.87
N PRO A 552 -22.36 -9.45 26.62
CA PRO A 552 -23.39 -10.33 26.06
C PRO A 552 -24.46 -9.59 25.25
N ASP A 553 -24.86 -8.39 25.69
CA ASP A 553 -25.84 -7.55 24.99
C ASP A 553 -25.37 -7.11 23.59
N GLU A 554 -24.09 -6.76 23.44
CA GLU A 554 -23.51 -6.43 22.12
C GLU A 554 -23.42 -7.66 21.23
N VAL A 555 -23.04 -8.82 21.80
CA VAL A 555 -22.97 -10.09 21.07
C VAL A 555 -24.36 -10.52 20.59
N GLU A 556 -25.39 -10.36 21.41
CA GLU A 556 -26.78 -10.70 21.09
C GLU A 556 -27.35 -9.84 19.96
N VAL A 557 -27.04 -8.53 19.93
CA VAL A 557 -27.43 -7.63 18.83
C VAL A 557 -26.78 -8.04 17.50
N MET A 558 -25.52 -8.47 17.49
CA MET A 558 -24.83 -8.90 16.26
C MET A 558 -24.98 -10.40 15.92
N MET A 559 -25.60 -11.19 16.81
CA MET A 559 -25.67 -12.65 16.69
C MET A 559 -26.38 -13.12 15.41
N PRO A 560 -27.56 -12.62 15.02
CA PRO A 560 -28.31 -13.20 13.90
C PRO A 560 -27.51 -13.22 12.59
N ASP A 561 -26.92 -12.09 12.20
CA ASP A 561 -26.12 -11.98 10.99
C ASP A 561 -24.81 -12.79 11.09
N ASN A 562 -24.15 -12.75 12.25
CA ASN A 562 -22.89 -13.46 12.44
C ASN A 562 -23.08 -14.99 12.48
N VAL A 563 -24.22 -15.50 12.97
CA VAL A 563 -24.58 -16.92 12.84
C VAL A 563 -24.79 -17.29 11.38
N GLN A 564 -25.52 -16.49 10.59
CA GLN A 564 -25.68 -16.77 9.15
C GLN A 564 -24.34 -16.78 8.41
N ARG A 565 -23.41 -15.88 8.77
CA ARG A 565 -22.02 -15.90 8.26
C ARG A 565 -21.29 -17.20 8.64
N MET A 566 -21.36 -17.62 9.90
CA MET A 566 -20.66 -18.84 10.34
C MET A 566 -21.28 -20.11 9.76
N VAL A 567 -22.60 -20.17 9.54
CA VAL A 567 -23.25 -21.29 8.83
C VAL A 567 -22.76 -21.34 7.38
N ARG A 568 -22.73 -20.21 6.67
CA ARG A 568 -22.17 -20.12 5.31
C ARG A 568 -20.69 -20.53 5.25
N CYS A 569 -19.88 -20.14 6.22
CA CYS A 569 -18.47 -20.52 6.31
C CYS A 569 -18.27 -21.99 6.75
N TYR A 570 -19.24 -22.60 7.44
CA TYR A 570 -19.25 -24.03 7.75
C TYR A 570 -19.58 -24.91 6.52
N GLU A 571 -20.23 -24.36 5.50
CA GLU A 571 -20.46 -25.04 4.21
C GLU A 571 -19.23 -24.94 3.25
N ASN A 572 -18.16 -24.24 3.65
CA ASN A 572 -16.95 -24.07 2.85
C ASN A 572 -16.22 -25.40 2.59
N SER A 573 -15.58 -25.55 1.43
CA SER A 573 -14.83 -26.76 1.04
C SER A 573 -13.60 -27.03 1.92
N GLN A 574 -12.99 -26.00 2.51
CA GLN A 574 -11.77 -26.13 3.31
C GLN A 574 -12.04 -26.44 4.79
N SER A 575 -11.42 -27.52 5.27
CA SER A 575 -11.60 -28.03 6.64
C SER A 575 -11.22 -27.01 7.73
N MET A 576 -10.21 -26.17 7.47
CA MET A 576 -9.79 -25.11 8.41
C MET A 576 -10.87 -24.04 8.60
N VAL A 577 -11.54 -23.61 7.52
CA VAL A 577 -12.61 -22.61 7.56
C VAL A 577 -13.84 -23.17 8.30
N ARG A 578 -14.22 -24.44 8.01
CA ARG A 578 -15.29 -25.12 8.75
C ARG A 578 -14.99 -25.23 10.25
N ARG A 579 -13.78 -25.62 10.61
CA ARG A 579 -13.33 -25.73 12.00
C ARG A 579 -13.33 -24.38 12.71
N ALA A 580 -12.85 -23.32 12.06
CA ALA A 580 -12.88 -21.96 12.60
C ALA A 580 -14.33 -21.49 12.84
N SER A 581 -15.24 -21.77 11.90
CA SER A 581 -16.66 -21.39 11.98
C SER A 581 -17.36 -22.02 13.19
N ILE A 582 -17.11 -23.30 13.46
CA ILE A 582 -17.63 -24.00 14.65
C ILE A 582 -17.03 -23.42 15.94
N ILE A 583 -15.74 -23.09 15.97
CA ILE A 583 -15.12 -22.45 17.14
C ILE A 583 -15.80 -21.08 17.42
N CYS A 584 -16.06 -20.29 16.38
CA CYS A 584 -16.74 -18.99 16.49
C CYS A 584 -18.18 -19.11 17.00
N LEU A 585 -18.98 -20.06 16.46
CA LEU A 585 -20.32 -20.36 16.97
C LEU A 585 -20.31 -20.83 18.43
N VAL A 586 -19.30 -21.61 18.83
CA VAL A 586 -19.15 -22.05 20.21
C VAL A 586 -18.77 -20.87 21.12
N SER A 587 -17.91 -19.94 20.69
CA SER A 587 -17.65 -18.68 21.42
C SER A 587 -18.90 -17.81 21.57
N MET A 588 -19.79 -17.76 20.57
CA MET A 588 -21.11 -17.11 20.72
C MET A 588 -21.95 -17.85 21.79
N SER A 589 -22.04 -19.18 21.71
CA SER A 589 -22.83 -19.98 22.68
C SER A 589 -22.35 -19.85 24.13
N ALA A 590 -21.05 -19.61 24.34
CA ALA A 590 -20.45 -19.36 25.64
C ALA A 590 -20.67 -17.93 26.16
N SER A 591 -20.93 -16.97 25.27
CA SER A 591 -21.16 -15.55 25.61
C SER A 591 -22.63 -15.26 25.95
N ILE A 592 -23.57 -15.76 25.14
CA ILE A 592 -25.02 -15.45 25.26
C ILE A 592 -25.90 -16.66 25.65
N GLY A 593 -25.30 -17.84 25.83
CA GLY A 593 -26.01 -19.10 26.07
C GLY A 593 -26.47 -19.79 24.79
N LEU A 594 -26.48 -21.13 24.81
CA LEU A 594 -26.86 -21.94 23.65
C LEU A 594 -28.33 -21.75 23.24
N ASP A 595 -29.24 -21.52 24.18
CA ASP A 595 -30.68 -21.44 23.91
C ASP A 595 -31.07 -20.25 23.05
N LYS A 596 -30.32 -19.13 23.12
CA LYS A 596 -30.47 -17.99 22.21
C LYS A 596 -29.94 -18.27 20.81
N LEU A 597 -28.99 -19.22 20.68
CA LEU A 597 -28.36 -19.59 19.42
C LEU A 597 -29.16 -20.65 18.64
N LYS A 598 -29.85 -21.56 19.34
CA LYS A 598 -30.65 -22.66 18.76
C LYS A 598 -31.58 -22.24 17.61
N PRO A 599 -32.36 -21.14 17.68
CA PRO A 599 -33.30 -20.76 16.60
C PRO A 599 -32.64 -20.40 15.26
N HIS A 600 -31.35 -20.09 15.26
CA HIS A 600 -30.61 -19.60 14.09
C HIS A 600 -29.71 -20.67 13.44
N LEU A 601 -29.66 -21.89 14.00
CA LEU A 601 -28.81 -22.98 13.54
C LEU A 601 -29.62 -24.10 12.86
N ASN A 602 -29.06 -24.68 11.80
CA ASN A 602 -29.59 -25.92 11.23
C ASN A 602 -29.24 -27.13 12.14
N PRO A 603 -29.98 -28.26 12.07
CA PRO A 603 -29.82 -29.37 13.02
C PRO A 603 -28.42 -30.03 13.02
N SER A 604 -27.73 -30.05 11.88
CA SER A 604 -26.40 -30.63 11.75
C SER A 604 -25.31 -29.75 12.37
N THR A 605 -25.38 -28.42 12.18
CA THR A 605 -24.49 -27.46 12.84
C THR A 605 -24.80 -27.37 14.35
N LEU A 606 -26.07 -27.35 14.76
CA LEU A 606 -26.47 -27.32 16.17
C LEU A 606 -25.86 -28.51 16.96
N LYS A 607 -26.05 -29.75 16.47
CA LYS A 607 -25.49 -30.95 17.10
C LYS A 607 -23.96 -30.91 17.23
N LEU A 608 -23.27 -30.24 16.29
CA LEU A 608 -21.82 -30.09 16.35
C LEU A 608 -21.40 -28.99 17.34
N VAL A 609 -22.12 -27.87 17.40
CA VAL A 609 -21.92 -26.81 18.41
C VAL A 609 -22.16 -27.36 19.82
N GLU A 610 -23.22 -28.15 20.04
CA GLU A 610 -23.50 -28.83 21.32
C GLU A 610 -22.34 -29.72 21.78
N VAL A 611 -21.82 -30.57 20.89
CA VAL A 611 -20.68 -31.46 21.19
C VAL A 611 -19.39 -30.68 21.51
N TYR A 612 -19.16 -29.54 20.86
CA TYR A 612 -17.97 -28.73 21.12
C TYR A 612 -18.12 -27.81 22.35
N ALA A 613 -19.30 -27.24 22.61
CA ALA A 613 -19.59 -26.48 23.82
C ALA A 613 -19.45 -27.35 25.07
N ALA A 614 -20.06 -28.55 25.08
CA ALA A 614 -19.92 -29.50 26.18
C ALA A 614 -18.47 -29.99 26.40
N ARG A 615 -17.60 -29.89 25.39
CA ARG A 615 -16.15 -30.16 25.51
C ARG A 615 -15.36 -28.98 26.07
N LEU A 616 -15.84 -27.74 25.95
CA LEU A 616 -15.25 -26.57 26.63
C LEU A 616 -15.65 -26.52 28.10
N THR A 617 -16.94 -26.71 28.41
CA THR A 617 -17.40 -26.71 29.82
C THR A 617 -16.71 -27.78 30.66
N LYS A 618 -16.47 -28.97 30.08
CA LYS A 618 -15.66 -30.04 30.69
C LYS A 618 -14.15 -29.76 30.78
N ARG A 619 -13.68 -28.64 30.23
CA ARG A 619 -12.27 -28.20 30.23
C ARG A 619 -12.02 -26.99 31.14
N GLU A 620 -13.09 -26.36 31.59
CA GLU A 620 -13.12 -25.24 32.55
C GLU A 620 -13.49 -25.73 33.97
N SER A 621 -13.83 -27.02 34.10
CA SER A 621 -14.11 -27.72 35.36
C SER A 621 -12.97 -28.69 35.78
N TYR A 622 -11.76 -28.44 35.30
CA TYR A 622 -10.48 -29.05 35.69
C TYR A 622 -9.40 -27.97 35.72
#